data_AF-A0A0L0LI18-F1
#
_entry.id   AF-A0A0L0LI18-F1
#
_cell.length_a   1.000
_cell.length_b   1.000
_cell.length_c   1.000
_cell.angle_alpha   90.00
_cell.angle_beta   90.00
_cell.angle_gamma   90.00
#
_symmetry.space_group_name_H-M   'P 1'
#
loop_
_entity.id
_entity.type
_entity.pdbx_description
1 polymer ?
#
loop_
_entity_poly.entity_id
_entity_poly.type
_entity_poly.pdbx_seq_one_letter_code
_entity_poly.pdbx_strand_id
1 'polypeptide(L)'
;MKKETRQWRVSFLYMPWYTDLVMFLRRYWSTLVISALLLAILASTLAPYYSRAEETDIGARRAALQSQLDAIEGQIAQTQTVLTGLNGEHQSIQRDINILDAGIKKSQLQIKATQVQIQALGENITVHASTIGTLTGRLSDERDSLAQIVRKTREVDDFSLVELVFSSEDVSSFFGDLDSFAVLKQQLGESSKELTRTKSQTETEKSQLEDQKIETERLKGIQAAEQQKIKDQQDQKKVLLAKTKSQEATYQSIIAAQQKTAGQIRAELFALAGGNGAISLPVAITLAKQAGAATGVRPALILAILKQETDLGKNVGQCLLTNSPAKGDGKGKNTGTPFPGVMKPTRDVDPFLAITAKLGIDPYTQPVSCPPSYGYGGAMGPGQFIPSTWVIYESRVAQLAGHPNSPANPWNNLDAFTATALLMADNGATAQTPSAERLAALRYFAGWGNAGNPAYAFYGDGVMGFVNQFQSDIDTLGG
;
A
#
# COMPACT_ATOMS: atom_id res chain seq x y z
N MET A 1 14.00 67.44 66.89
CA MET A 1 13.40 67.60 68.25
C MET A 1 12.13 66.76 68.32
N LYS A 2 12.03 65.89 69.33
CA LYS A 2 10.91 64.99 69.61
C LYS A 2 9.57 65.74 69.82
N LYS A 3 8.45 65.11 69.47
CA LYS A 3 7.34 64.86 70.42
C LYS A 3 6.29 63.89 69.88
N GLU A 4 5.98 62.92 70.73
CA GLU A 4 4.93 61.91 70.65
C GLU A 4 3.53 62.53 70.78
N THR A 5 2.50 61.85 70.26
CA THR A 5 1.16 61.87 70.85
C THR A 5 0.52 60.48 70.81
N ARG A 6 0.03 60.09 71.99
CA ARG A 6 -0.47 58.78 72.40
C ARG A 6 -1.84 58.41 71.82
N GLN A 7 -2.02 57.09 71.69
CA GLN A 7 -3.27 56.39 71.47
C GLN A 7 -3.83 55.91 72.84
N TRP A 8 -5.14 56.00 73.07
CA TRP A 8 -5.86 55.19 74.07
C TRP A 8 -7.24 54.77 73.55
N ARG A 9 -7.59 53.53 73.89
CA ARG A 9 -8.65 52.66 73.35
C ARG A 9 -10.02 52.90 73.98
N VAL A 10 -11.09 52.46 73.29
CA VAL A 10 -12.31 51.94 73.94
C VAL A 10 -12.70 50.62 73.26
N SER A 11 -12.79 49.57 74.07
CA SER A 11 -13.22 48.22 73.69
C SER A 11 -14.73 48.08 73.82
N PHE A 12 -15.41 47.43 72.86
CA PHE A 12 -16.79 46.96 73.02
C PHE A 12 -16.81 45.42 73.05
N LEU A 13 -17.57 44.90 74.02
CA LEU A 13 -17.68 43.49 74.39
C LEU A 13 -18.32 42.61 73.30
N TYR A 14 -17.82 41.39 73.16
CA TYR A 14 -18.39 40.29 72.37
C TYR A 14 -19.53 39.59 73.14
N MET A 15 -20.63 39.28 72.46
CA MET A 15 -21.76 38.48 72.97
C MET A 15 -21.72 37.04 72.39
N PRO A 16 -21.87 35.95 73.17
CA PRO A 16 -21.39 34.61 72.80
C PRO A 16 -22.31 33.73 71.92
N TRP A 17 -23.47 34.23 71.49
CA TRP A 17 -24.46 33.43 70.74
C TRP A 17 -24.33 33.54 69.21
N TYR A 18 -23.54 34.50 68.71
CA TYR A 18 -23.26 34.66 67.28
C TYR A 18 -22.26 33.61 66.76
N THR A 19 -21.36 33.14 67.62
CA THR A 19 -20.31 32.19 67.25
C THR A 19 -20.84 30.78 67.04
N ASP A 20 -21.86 30.36 67.78
CA ASP A 20 -22.39 28.99 67.69
C ASP A 20 -23.27 28.78 66.45
N LEU A 21 -24.06 29.79 66.04
CA LEU A 21 -24.84 29.73 64.80
C LEU A 21 -23.95 29.71 63.55
N VAL A 22 -22.89 30.52 63.55
CA VAL A 22 -21.91 30.58 62.46
C VAL A 22 -21.08 29.31 62.38
N MET A 23 -20.70 28.70 63.52
CA MET A 23 -20.00 27.42 63.54
C MET A 23 -20.89 26.25 63.10
N PHE A 24 -22.18 26.25 63.45
CA PHE A 24 -23.12 25.22 62.99
C PHE A 24 -23.36 25.32 61.47
N LEU A 25 -23.64 26.52 60.94
CA LEU A 25 -23.79 26.75 59.50
C LEU A 25 -22.52 26.40 58.72
N ARG A 26 -21.33 26.73 59.24
CA ARG A 26 -20.04 26.41 58.60
C ARG A 26 -19.70 24.91 58.63
N ARG A 27 -20.21 24.14 59.60
CA ARG A 27 -19.97 22.70 59.69
C ARG A 27 -20.85 21.88 58.74
N TYR A 28 -22.06 22.35 58.43
CA TYR A 28 -22.99 21.66 57.53
C TYR A 28 -23.01 22.23 56.09
N TRP A 29 -22.40 23.39 55.85
CA TRP A 29 -22.29 23.95 54.50
C TRP A 29 -21.44 23.06 53.57
N SER A 30 -20.36 22.48 54.08
CA SER A 30 -19.49 21.58 53.32
C SER A 30 -20.22 20.31 52.88
N THR A 31 -21.07 19.74 53.75
CA THR A 31 -21.82 18.52 53.43
C THR A 31 -23.00 18.79 52.49
N LEU A 32 -23.64 19.96 52.59
CA LEU A 32 -24.69 20.41 51.65
C LEU A 32 -24.13 20.72 50.25
N VAL A 33 -22.95 21.30 50.15
CA VAL A 33 -22.29 21.57 48.85
C VAL A 33 -21.84 20.26 48.19
N ILE A 34 -21.30 19.32 48.97
CA ILE A 34 -20.86 18.01 48.44
C ILE A 34 -22.06 17.17 48.00
N SER A 35 -23.17 17.18 48.73
CA SER A 35 -24.39 16.45 48.35
C SER A 35 -25.10 17.08 47.15
N ALA A 36 -25.09 18.40 47.00
CA ALA A 36 -25.58 19.08 45.79
C ALA A 36 -24.71 18.78 44.54
N LEU A 37 -23.38 18.70 44.72
CA LEU A 37 -22.46 18.29 43.65
C LEU A 37 -22.63 16.82 43.25
N LEU A 38 -22.86 15.93 44.21
CA LEU A 38 -23.12 14.51 43.93
C LEU A 38 -24.49 14.30 43.26
N LEU A 39 -25.52 15.08 43.59
CA LEU A 39 -26.81 15.03 42.90
C LEU A 39 -26.73 15.59 41.47
N ALA A 40 -25.91 16.61 41.23
CA ALA A 40 -25.66 17.14 39.89
C ALA A 40 -24.88 16.14 39.01
N ILE A 41 -23.92 15.42 39.59
CA ILE A 41 -23.18 14.34 38.90
C ILE A 41 -24.10 13.15 38.60
N LEU A 42 -24.98 12.76 39.54
CA LEU A 42 -25.93 11.66 39.32
C LEU A 42 -27.00 12.01 38.28
N ALA A 43 -27.47 13.27 38.25
CA ALA A 43 -28.40 13.76 37.22
C ALA A 43 -27.76 13.81 35.82
N SER A 44 -26.44 14.01 35.72
CA SER A 44 -25.70 13.94 34.44
C SER A 44 -25.51 12.52 33.91
N THR A 45 -25.70 11.48 34.74
CA THR A 45 -25.61 10.06 34.32
C THR A 45 -26.95 9.44 33.89
N LEU A 46 -28.07 10.16 34.05
CA LEU A 46 -29.42 9.70 33.70
C LEU A 46 -30.08 10.52 32.59
N ALA A 47 -29.36 11.46 31.97
CA ALA A 47 -29.80 12.01 30.70
C ALA A 47 -29.80 10.85 29.67
N PRO A 48 -30.94 10.53 29.03
CA PRO A 48 -30.92 9.60 27.92
C PRO A 48 -29.91 10.12 26.91
N TYR A 49 -28.89 9.31 26.63
CA TYR A 49 -28.01 9.48 25.49
C TYR A 49 -28.90 9.43 24.25
N TYR A 50 -29.50 10.57 23.90
CA TYR A 50 -29.88 10.82 22.53
C TYR A 50 -28.57 10.82 21.76
N SER A 51 -28.22 9.64 21.23
CA SER A 51 -27.30 9.51 20.12
C SER A 51 -27.83 10.42 19.02
N ARG A 52 -27.42 11.68 19.01
CA ARG A 52 -27.30 12.41 17.76
C ARG A 52 -26.30 11.59 16.97
N ALA A 53 -26.79 10.87 15.98
CA ALA A 53 -25.99 10.54 14.83
C ALA A 53 -25.49 11.89 14.29
N GLU A 54 -24.31 12.31 14.74
CA GLU A 54 -23.46 13.14 13.91
C GLU A 54 -23.22 12.27 12.67
N GLU A 55 -23.98 12.57 11.63
CA GLU A 55 -23.58 12.26 10.27
C GLU A 55 -22.21 12.94 10.12
N THR A 56 -21.15 12.19 10.46
CA THR A 56 -19.78 12.56 10.16
C THR A 56 -19.79 12.89 8.68
N ASP A 57 -19.66 14.17 8.35
CA ASP A 57 -19.46 14.58 6.98
C ASP A 57 -18.11 13.97 6.54
N ILE A 58 -18.21 12.79 5.93
CA ILE A 58 -17.07 12.05 5.36
C ILE A 58 -16.32 12.98 4.39
N GLY A 59 -17.02 13.94 3.77
CA GLY A 59 -16.42 15.01 2.98
C GLY A 59 -15.46 15.90 3.79
N ALA A 60 -15.93 16.51 4.88
CA ALA A 60 -15.10 17.31 5.77
C ALA A 60 -13.90 16.53 6.34
N ARG A 61 -14.10 15.25 6.69
CA ARG A 61 -13.02 14.40 7.22
C ARG A 61 -11.95 14.09 6.17
N ARG A 62 -12.35 13.75 4.94
CA ARG A 62 -11.43 13.55 3.81
C ARG A 62 -10.67 14.82 3.46
N ALA A 63 -11.32 15.97 3.46
CA ALA A 63 -10.65 17.26 3.23
C ALA A 63 -9.58 17.55 4.30
N ALA A 64 -9.85 17.23 5.56
CA ALA A 64 -8.88 17.37 6.65
C ALA A 64 -7.68 16.42 6.49
N LEU A 65 -7.91 15.15 6.08
CA LEU A 65 -6.85 14.19 5.80
C LEU A 65 -5.98 14.63 4.61
N GLN A 66 -6.59 15.15 3.54
CA GLN A 66 -5.86 15.69 2.39
C GLN A 66 -4.97 16.87 2.79
N SER A 67 -5.49 17.82 3.56
CA SER A 67 -4.70 18.97 4.03
C SER A 67 -3.50 18.54 4.90
N GLN A 68 -3.68 17.51 5.73
CA GLN A 68 -2.58 16.93 6.50
C GLN A 68 -1.53 16.27 5.60
N LEU A 69 -1.96 15.56 4.56
CA LEU A 69 -1.07 14.93 3.60
C LEU A 69 -0.25 15.97 2.84
N ASP A 70 -0.88 17.02 2.32
CA ASP A 70 -0.20 18.11 1.59
C ASP A 70 0.88 18.79 2.45
N ALA A 71 0.59 19.03 3.74
CA ALA A 71 1.55 19.60 4.67
C ALA A 71 2.75 18.67 4.91
N ILE A 72 2.52 17.37 5.04
CA ILE A 72 3.58 16.36 5.20
C ILE A 72 4.42 16.26 3.91
N GLU A 73 3.79 16.29 2.74
CA GLU A 73 4.46 16.27 1.45
C GLU A 73 5.41 17.46 1.28
N GLY A 74 4.97 18.67 1.66
CA GLY A 74 5.83 19.86 1.66
C GLY A 74 7.08 19.67 2.54
N GLN A 75 6.93 19.06 3.71
CA GLN A 75 8.06 18.76 4.60
C GLN A 75 9.00 17.68 4.02
N ILE A 76 8.46 16.68 3.32
CA ILE A 76 9.25 15.65 2.63
C ILE A 76 10.08 16.29 1.52
N ALA A 77 9.47 17.16 0.69
CA ALA A 77 10.15 17.84 -0.40
C ALA A 77 11.29 18.76 0.09
N GLN A 78 11.04 19.50 1.17
CA GLN A 78 12.07 20.34 1.81
C GLN A 78 13.22 19.48 2.34
N THR A 79 12.90 18.37 3.01
CA THR A 79 13.93 17.44 3.55
C THR A 79 14.72 16.78 2.43
N GLN A 80 14.08 16.46 1.30
CA GLN A 80 14.78 15.95 0.11
C GLN A 80 15.77 16.97 -0.45
N THR A 81 15.41 18.25 -0.47
CA THR A 81 16.30 19.33 -0.93
C THR A 81 17.54 19.43 -0.05
N VAL A 82 17.36 19.34 1.27
CA VAL A 82 18.48 19.31 2.24
C VAL A 82 19.39 18.11 1.99
N LEU A 83 18.83 16.91 1.79
CA LEU A 83 19.61 15.70 1.48
C LEU A 83 20.42 15.84 0.18
N THR A 84 19.84 16.42 -0.87
CA THR A 84 20.55 16.65 -2.12
C THR A 84 21.71 17.63 -1.93
N GLY A 85 21.50 18.72 -1.17
CA GLY A 85 22.55 19.68 -0.83
C GLY A 85 23.70 19.03 -0.07
N LEU A 86 23.41 18.33 1.02
CA LEU A 86 24.40 17.61 1.83
C LEU A 86 25.16 16.57 1.01
N ASN A 87 24.50 15.92 0.04
CA ASN A 87 25.17 14.94 -0.81
C ASN A 87 26.23 15.55 -1.73
N GLY A 88 26.10 16.83 -2.10
CA GLY A 88 27.07 17.57 -2.90
C GLY A 88 28.23 18.19 -2.12
N GLU A 89 28.18 18.16 -0.78
CA GLU A 89 29.25 18.68 0.07
C GLU A 89 30.45 17.71 0.16
N HIS A 90 31.62 18.25 0.52
CA HIS A 90 32.82 17.44 0.79
C HIS A 90 32.51 16.40 1.87
N GLN A 91 32.93 15.15 1.63
CA GLN A 91 32.69 14.04 2.56
C GLN A 91 33.31 14.40 3.92
N SER A 92 32.55 14.21 5.01
CA SER A 92 33.02 14.37 6.38
C SER A 92 32.11 13.63 7.34
N ILE A 93 32.60 13.27 8.52
CA ILE A 93 31.77 12.59 9.53
C ILE A 93 30.55 13.45 9.88
N GLN A 94 30.73 14.78 9.99
CA GLN A 94 29.63 15.69 10.29
C GLN A 94 28.58 15.74 9.17
N ARG A 95 29.00 15.77 7.91
CA ARG A 95 28.10 15.72 6.76
C ARG A 95 27.32 14.40 6.73
N ASP A 96 27.98 13.27 6.96
CA ASP A 96 27.33 11.95 6.97
C ASP A 96 26.34 11.81 8.13
N ILE A 97 26.65 12.39 9.30
CA ILE A 97 25.68 12.51 10.41
C ILE A 97 24.47 13.36 10.00
N ASN A 98 24.68 14.51 9.34
CA ASN A 98 23.59 15.37 8.88
C ASN A 98 22.71 14.66 7.83
N ILE A 99 23.32 13.84 6.96
CA ILE A 99 22.60 13.00 6.00
C ILE A 99 21.75 11.96 6.72
N LEU A 100 22.30 11.28 7.74
CA LEU A 100 21.54 10.34 8.56
C LEU A 100 20.37 11.03 9.28
N ASP A 101 20.57 12.23 9.83
CA ASP A 101 19.51 12.98 10.49
C ASP A 101 18.39 13.41 9.56
N ALA A 102 18.75 13.95 8.38
CA ALA A 102 17.77 14.29 7.36
C ALA A 102 17.07 13.03 6.82
N GLY A 103 17.77 11.90 6.70
CA GLY A 103 17.23 10.60 6.33
C GLY A 103 16.19 10.08 7.34
N ILE A 104 16.53 10.10 8.64
CA ILE A 104 15.63 9.70 9.72
C ILE A 104 14.38 10.57 9.72
N LYS A 105 14.54 11.89 9.61
CA LYS A 105 13.40 12.83 9.55
C LYS A 105 12.50 12.54 8.35
N LYS A 106 13.08 12.25 7.19
CA LYS A 106 12.32 11.90 5.99
C LYS A 106 11.53 10.60 6.18
N SER A 107 12.14 9.54 6.70
CA SER A 107 11.45 8.28 6.99
C SER A 107 10.32 8.45 8.01
N GLN A 108 10.50 9.30 9.04
CA GLN A 108 9.44 9.63 9.99
C GLN A 108 8.26 10.35 9.32
N LEU A 109 8.52 11.27 8.39
CA LEU A 109 7.48 11.95 7.62
C LEU A 109 6.77 10.98 6.67
N GLN A 110 7.49 10.06 6.04
CA GLN A 110 6.91 9.00 5.21
C GLN A 110 5.98 8.10 6.03
N ILE A 111 6.37 7.68 7.24
CA ILE A 111 5.50 6.91 8.15
C ILE A 111 4.20 7.68 8.45
N LYS A 112 4.26 9.00 8.66
CA LYS A 112 3.07 9.83 8.89
C LYS A 112 2.19 9.92 7.65
N ALA A 113 2.76 10.11 6.46
CA ALA A 113 2.02 10.11 5.20
C ALA A 113 1.29 8.78 4.98
N THR A 114 1.99 7.66 5.17
CA THR A 114 1.42 6.31 5.11
C THR A 114 0.29 6.13 6.12
N GLN A 115 0.44 6.66 7.35
CA GLN A 115 -0.61 6.57 8.37
C GLN A 115 -1.89 7.32 7.98
N VAL A 116 -1.77 8.52 7.40
CA VAL A 116 -2.91 9.31 6.89
C VAL A 116 -3.64 8.55 5.78
N GLN A 117 -2.90 7.88 4.90
CA GLN A 117 -3.50 7.09 3.83
C GLN A 117 -4.18 5.82 4.32
N ILE A 118 -3.61 5.13 5.30
CA ILE A 118 -4.27 4.00 5.95
C ILE A 118 -5.60 4.44 6.58
N GLN A 119 -5.66 5.63 7.17
CA GLN A 119 -6.91 6.19 7.70
C GLN A 119 -7.94 6.45 6.59
N ALA A 120 -7.52 7.09 5.49
CA ALA A 120 -8.40 7.35 4.35
C ALA A 120 -8.93 6.05 3.69
N LEU A 121 -8.08 5.02 3.57
CA LEU A 121 -8.50 3.70 3.09
C LEU A 121 -9.47 3.02 4.06
N GLY A 122 -9.25 3.14 5.37
CA GLY A 122 -10.17 2.61 6.38
C GLY A 122 -11.59 3.20 6.26
N GLU A 123 -11.69 4.49 5.96
CA GLU A 123 -12.97 5.16 5.70
C GLU A 123 -13.63 4.61 4.42
N ASN A 124 -12.87 4.47 3.32
CA ASN A 124 -13.38 3.91 2.07
C ASN A 124 -13.84 2.46 2.22
N ILE A 125 -13.07 1.62 2.92
CA ILE A 125 -13.40 0.24 3.26
C ILE A 125 -14.76 0.18 3.98
N THR A 126 -14.99 1.09 4.92
CA THR A 126 -16.26 1.17 5.66
C THR A 126 -17.42 1.53 4.74
N VAL A 127 -17.23 2.48 3.83
CA VAL A 127 -18.23 2.86 2.81
C VAL A 127 -18.55 1.69 1.90
N HIS A 128 -17.55 1.05 1.28
CA HIS A 128 -17.75 -0.11 0.41
C HIS A 128 -18.42 -1.28 1.13
N ALA A 129 -18.03 -1.57 2.37
CA ALA A 129 -18.67 -2.62 3.18
C ALA A 129 -20.16 -2.33 3.44
N SER A 130 -20.50 -1.06 3.73
CA SER A 130 -21.89 -0.64 3.89
C SER A 130 -22.68 -0.78 2.57
N THR A 131 -22.13 -0.30 1.46
CA THR A 131 -22.73 -0.40 0.13
C THR A 131 -22.96 -1.86 -0.29
N ILE A 132 -22.00 -2.75 -0.05
CA ILE A 132 -22.17 -4.20 -0.28
C ILE A 132 -23.31 -4.76 0.56
N GLY A 133 -23.42 -4.35 1.83
CA GLY A 133 -24.53 -4.73 2.70
C GLY A 133 -25.89 -4.34 2.10
N THR A 134 -26.02 -3.08 1.66
CA THR A 134 -27.23 -2.57 0.99
C THR A 134 -27.55 -3.32 -0.30
N LEU A 135 -26.55 -3.52 -1.18
CA LEU A 135 -26.75 -4.23 -2.45
C LEU A 135 -27.07 -5.71 -2.25
N THR A 136 -26.49 -6.35 -1.23
CA THR A 136 -26.79 -7.75 -0.89
C THR A 136 -28.21 -7.90 -0.36
N GLY A 137 -28.68 -6.95 0.47
CA GLY A 137 -30.09 -6.89 0.90
C GLY A 137 -31.03 -6.76 -0.31
N ARG A 138 -30.75 -5.80 -1.19
CA ARG A 138 -31.51 -5.59 -2.43
C ARG A 138 -31.52 -6.83 -3.33
N LEU A 139 -30.39 -7.53 -3.49
CA LEU A 139 -30.31 -8.79 -4.24
C LEU A 139 -31.20 -9.88 -3.64
N SER A 140 -31.35 -9.93 -2.31
CA SER A 140 -32.28 -10.86 -1.66
C SER A 140 -33.71 -10.53 -2.03
N ASP A 141 -34.11 -9.25 -1.87
CA ASP A 141 -35.47 -8.78 -2.15
C ASP A 141 -35.84 -8.96 -3.64
N GLU A 142 -34.90 -8.69 -4.55
CA GLU A 142 -35.05 -8.90 -6.00
C GLU A 142 -35.23 -10.39 -6.34
N ARG A 143 -34.49 -11.29 -5.68
CA ARG A 143 -34.66 -12.74 -5.85
C ARG A 143 -36.00 -13.24 -5.35
N ASP A 144 -36.45 -12.76 -4.19
CA ASP A 144 -37.73 -13.15 -3.61
C ASP A 144 -38.90 -12.67 -4.48
N SER A 145 -38.81 -11.44 -4.99
CA SER A 145 -39.77 -10.87 -5.94
C SER A 145 -39.80 -11.67 -7.25
N LEU A 146 -38.63 -11.97 -7.82
CA LEU A 146 -38.52 -12.78 -9.04
C LEU A 146 -39.10 -14.19 -8.82
N ALA A 147 -38.85 -14.81 -7.68
CA ALA A 147 -39.42 -16.11 -7.34
C ALA A 147 -40.95 -16.06 -7.24
N GLN A 148 -41.52 -14.97 -6.72
CA GLN A 148 -42.98 -14.76 -6.71
C GLN A 148 -43.54 -14.59 -8.14
N ILE A 149 -42.88 -13.81 -9.00
CA ILE A 149 -43.29 -13.63 -10.40
C ILE A 149 -43.23 -14.95 -11.16
N VAL A 150 -42.19 -15.77 -10.94
CA VAL A 150 -42.07 -17.10 -11.55
C VAL A 150 -43.18 -18.05 -11.07
N ARG A 151 -43.50 -18.06 -9.76
CA ARG A 151 -44.62 -18.86 -9.24
C ARG A 151 -45.97 -18.44 -9.83
N LYS A 152 -46.26 -17.15 -9.85
CA LYS A 152 -47.50 -16.62 -10.45
C LYS A 152 -47.58 -16.89 -11.96
N THR A 153 -46.47 -16.74 -12.68
CA THR A 153 -46.40 -17.08 -14.10
C THR A 153 -46.73 -18.56 -14.30
N ARG A 154 -46.21 -19.45 -13.46
CA ARG A 154 -46.51 -20.88 -13.53
C ARG A 154 -47.97 -21.20 -13.20
N GLU A 155 -48.55 -20.57 -12.17
CA GLU A 155 -49.98 -20.73 -11.84
C GLU A 155 -50.88 -20.34 -13.02
N VAL A 156 -50.52 -19.30 -13.78
CA VAL A 156 -51.24 -18.87 -14.98
C VAL A 156 -51.00 -19.81 -16.18
N ASP A 157 -49.78 -20.35 -16.33
CA ASP A 157 -49.40 -21.27 -17.42
C ASP A 157 -49.97 -22.70 -17.22
N ASP A 158 -50.24 -23.11 -15.97
CA ASP A 158 -50.88 -24.39 -15.63
C ASP A 158 -52.39 -24.41 -15.98
N PHE A 159 -53.01 -23.28 -16.32
CA PHE A 159 -54.34 -23.27 -16.94
C PHE A 159 -54.23 -23.60 -18.42
N SER A 160 -54.76 -24.77 -18.81
CA SER A 160 -54.90 -25.12 -20.21
C SER A 160 -55.73 -24.06 -20.94
N LEU A 161 -55.17 -23.44 -21.99
CA LEU A 161 -55.87 -22.56 -22.92
C LEU A 161 -57.19 -23.19 -23.42
N VAL A 162 -57.25 -24.53 -23.47
CA VAL A 162 -58.43 -25.30 -23.84
C VAL A 162 -59.49 -25.28 -22.72
N GLU A 163 -59.08 -25.38 -21.46
CA GLU A 163 -59.97 -25.42 -20.29
C GLU A 163 -60.52 -24.03 -19.90
N LEU A 164 -59.78 -22.96 -20.23
CA LEU A 164 -60.21 -21.57 -20.05
C LEU A 164 -61.22 -21.12 -21.14
N VAL A 165 -61.03 -21.55 -22.38
CA VAL A 165 -61.96 -21.31 -23.51
C VAL A 165 -63.29 -22.05 -23.32
N PHE A 166 -63.28 -23.21 -22.66
CA PHE A 166 -64.51 -23.97 -22.36
C PHE A 166 -65.21 -23.57 -21.04
N SER A 167 -64.59 -22.75 -20.17
CA SER A 167 -65.20 -22.31 -18.90
C SER A 167 -65.55 -20.83 -18.81
N SER A 168 -65.23 -20.01 -19.82
CA SER A 168 -65.52 -18.58 -19.84
C SER A 168 -66.88 -18.25 -20.49
N GLU A 169 -67.78 -17.63 -19.74
CA GLU A 169 -69.06 -17.12 -20.25
C GLU A 169 -68.94 -15.75 -20.95
N ASP A 170 -67.75 -15.12 -20.96
CA ASP A 170 -67.50 -13.79 -21.56
C ASP A 170 -66.13 -13.69 -22.26
N VAL A 171 -66.11 -13.31 -23.55
CA VAL A 171 -64.88 -13.15 -24.36
C VAL A 171 -63.99 -11.99 -23.86
N SER A 172 -64.58 -11.03 -23.13
CA SER A 172 -63.87 -9.87 -22.59
C SER A 172 -62.92 -10.20 -21.43
N SER A 173 -63.18 -11.25 -20.65
CA SER A 173 -62.28 -11.68 -19.56
C SER A 173 -61.02 -12.35 -20.11
N PHE A 174 -61.16 -13.15 -21.17
CA PHE A 174 -60.05 -13.79 -21.88
C PHE A 174 -58.99 -12.80 -22.40
N PHE A 175 -59.42 -11.67 -22.98
CA PHE A 175 -58.49 -10.63 -23.44
C PHE A 175 -57.82 -9.86 -22.28
N GLY A 176 -58.50 -9.74 -21.13
CA GLY A 176 -57.90 -9.20 -19.90
C GLY A 176 -56.81 -10.10 -19.32
N ASP A 177 -56.98 -11.41 -19.43
CA ASP A 177 -56.01 -12.40 -18.94
C ASP A 177 -54.76 -12.50 -19.85
N LEU A 178 -54.92 -12.35 -21.17
CA LEU A 178 -53.80 -12.29 -22.12
C LEU A 178 -52.93 -11.04 -21.93
N ASP A 179 -53.55 -9.88 -21.70
CA ASP A 179 -52.83 -8.63 -21.41
C ASP A 179 -52.08 -8.75 -20.08
N SER A 180 -52.72 -9.36 -19.07
CA SER A 180 -52.10 -9.68 -17.78
C SER A 180 -50.86 -10.57 -17.91
N PHE A 181 -50.88 -11.55 -18.82
CA PHE A 181 -49.73 -12.41 -19.09
C PHE A 181 -48.58 -11.69 -19.81
N ALA A 182 -48.89 -10.81 -20.76
CA ALA A 182 -47.89 -9.98 -21.42
C ALA A 182 -47.18 -9.05 -20.40
N VAL A 183 -47.95 -8.44 -19.50
CA VAL A 183 -47.43 -7.62 -18.39
C VAL A 183 -46.54 -8.44 -17.45
N LEU A 184 -46.94 -9.66 -17.07
CA LEU A 184 -46.12 -10.53 -16.22
C LEU A 184 -44.78 -10.92 -16.88
N LYS A 185 -44.79 -11.24 -18.18
CA LYS A 185 -43.56 -11.54 -18.93
C LYS A 185 -42.63 -10.33 -19.03
N GLN A 186 -43.18 -9.13 -19.23
CA GLN A 186 -42.40 -7.90 -19.23
C GLN A 186 -41.76 -7.65 -17.84
N GLN A 187 -42.55 -7.76 -16.77
CA GLN A 187 -42.08 -7.59 -15.39
C GLN A 187 -40.99 -8.60 -15.01
N LEU A 188 -41.13 -9.86 -15.44
CA LEU A 188 -40.10 -10.89 -15.25
C LEU A 188 -38.79 -10.50 -15.95
N GLY A 189 -38.87 -10.02 -17.19
CA GLY A 189 -37.73 -9.57 -17.97
C GLY A 189 -37.02 -8.36 -17.35
N GLU A 190 -37.79 -7.37 -16.87
CA GLU A 190 -37.27 -6.20 -16.16
C GLU A 190 -36.61 -6.58 -14.82
N SER A 191 -37.26 -7.42 -14.02
CA SER A 191 -36.73 -7.92 -12.75
C SER A 191 -35.43 -8.73 -12.92
N SER A 192 -35.34 -9.56 -13.97
CA SER A 192 -34.12 -10.32 -14.29
C SER A 192 -32.94 -9.42 -14.71
N LYS A 193 -33.22 -8.39 -15.52
CA LYS A 193 -32.21 -7.38 -15.91
C LYS A 193 -31.71 -6.63 -14.69
N GLU A 194 -32.63 -6.22 -13.82
CA GLU A 194 -32.31 -5.49 -12.60
C GLU A 194 -31.45 -6.32 -11.64
N LEU A 195 -31.83 -7.59 -11.41
CA LEU A 195 -31.06 -8.54 -10.61
C LEU A 195 -29.63 -8.72 -11.15
N THR A 196 -29.49 -8.80 -12.48
CA THR A 196 -28.18 -8.94 -13.14
C THR A 196 -27.33 -7.68 -12.95
N ARG A 197 -27.95 -6.50 -13.06
CA ARG A 197 -27.29 -5.20 -12.83
C ARG A 197 -26.82 -5.06 -11.38
N THR A 198 -27.70 -5.32 -10.40
CA THR A 198 -27.37 -5.27 -8.96
C THR A 198 -26.28 -6.30 -8.61
N LYS A 199 -26.30 -7.49 -9.22
CA LYS A 199 -25.25 -8.50 -9.06
C LYS A 199 -23.90 -7.99 -9.58
N SER A 200 -23.88 -7.42 -10.79
CA SER A 200 -22.65 -6.86 -11.37
C SER A 200 -22.06 -5.74 -10.51
N GLN A 201 -22.90 -4.84 -9.99
CA GLN A 201 -22.47 -3.78 -9.08
C GLN A 201 -21.90 -4.35 -7.79
N THR A 202 -22.60 -5.31 -7.17
CA THR A 202 -22.12 -5.99 -5.95
C THR A 202 -20.75 -6.62 -6.14
N GLU A 203 -20.51 -7.31 -7.26
CA GLU A 203 -19.22 -7.94 -7.53
C GLU A 203 -18.11 -6.91 -7.80
N THR A 204 -18.43 -5.77 -8.40
CA THR A 204 -17.48 -4.65 -8.56
C THR A 204 -17.10 -4.05 -7.21
N GLU A 205 -18.08 -3.77 -6.35
CA GLU A 205 -17.85 -3.24 -5.00
C GLU A 205 -17.01 -4.20 -4.14
N LYS A 206 -17.27 -5.52 -4.22
CA LYS A 206 -16.46 -6.55 -3.55
C LYS A 206 -15.02 -6.55 -4.05
N SER A 207 -14.81 -6.47 -5.36
CA SER A 207 -13.47 -6.41 -5.95
C SER A 207 -12.71 -5.17 -5.48
N GLN A 208 -13.36 -3.99 -5.49
CA GLN A 208 -12.75 -2.75 -5.02
C GLN A 208 -12.41 -2.78 -3.53
N LEU A 209 -13.28 -3.38 -2.71
CA LEU A 209 -13.04 -3.60 -1.29
C LEU A 209 -11.84 -4.53 -1.05
N GLU A 210 -11.70 -5.61 -1.82
CA GLU A 210 -10.54 -6.51 -1.76
C GLU A 210 -9.25 -5.74 -2.09
N ASP A 211 -9.25 -4.99 -3.19
CA ASP A 211 -8.09 -4.20 -3.61
C ASP A 211 -7.67 -3.15 -2.54
N GLN A 212 -8.63 -2.49 -1.89
CA GLN A 212 -8.35 -1.53 -0.81
C GLN A 212 -7.80 -2.20 0.45
N LYS A 213 -8.27 -3.40 0.79
CA LYS A 213 -7.71 -4.18 1.91
C LYS A 213 -6.28 -4.61 1.64
N ILE A 214 -6.00 -5.10 0.43
CA ILE A 214 -4.65 -5.45 -0.02
C ILE A 214 -3.74 -4.22 0.07
N GLU A 215 -4.19 -3.06 -0.41
CA GLU A 215 -3.42 -1.83 -0.33
C GLU A 215 -3.17 -1.37 1.11
N THR A 216 -4.17 -1.46 1.99
CA THR A 216 -4.03 -1.07 3.39
C THR A 216 -2.93 -1.85 4.09
N GLU A 217 -2.91 -3.17 3.90
CA GLU A 217 -1.89 -4.02 4.48
C GLU A 217 -0.53 -3.82 3.79
N ARG A 218 -0.51 -3.46 2.49
CA ARG A 218 0.71 -3.04 1.81
C ARG A 218 1.37 -1.85 2.46
N LEU A 219 0.58 -0.83 2.72
CA LEU A 219 1.02 0.37 3.43
C LEU A 219 1.53 0.06 4.83
N LYS A 220 0.91 -0.89 5.55
CA LYS A 220 1.42 -1.35 6.85
C LYS A 220 2.78 -2.05 6.74
N GLY A 221 2.95 -2.90 5.72
CA GLY A 221 4.24 -3.53 5.44
C GLY A 221 5.35 -2.51 5.16
N ILE A 222 5.03 -1.49 4.36
CA ILE A 222 5.93 -0.35 4.09
C ILE A 222 6.27 0.41 5.38
N GLN A 223 5.26 0.69 6.22
CA GLN A 223 5.44 1.37 7.49
C GLN A 223 6.41 0.60 8.40
N ALA A 224 6.28 -0.72 8.49
CA ALA A 224 7.17 -1.57 9.28
C ALA A 224 8.62 -1.56 8.74
N ALA A 225 8.79 -1.60 7.41
CA ALA A 225 10.11 -1.52 6.78
C ALA A 225 10.79 -0.17 7.05
N GLU A 226 10.05 0.95 6.95
CA GLU A 226 10.58 2.28 7.26
C GLU A 226 10.93 2.44 8.75
N GLN A 227 10.18 1.81 9.67
CA GLN A 227 10.54 1.78 11.09
C GLN A 227 11.88 1.05 11.33
N GLN A 228 12.08 -0.08 10.66
CA GLN A 228 13.35 -0.82 10.77
C GLN A 228 14.51 0.01 10.18
N LYS A 229 14.31 0.67 9.05
CA LYS A 229 15.31 1.56 8.44
C LYS A 229 15.70 2.73 9.34
N ILE A 230 14.75 3.35 10.05
CA ILE A 230 15.05 4.38 11.04
C ILE A 230 15.97 3.83 12.13
N LYS A 231 15.69 2.62 12.63
CA LYS A 231 16.53 1.98 13.65
C LYS A 231 17.96 1.75 13.13
N ASP A 232 18.09 1.24 11.91
CA ASP A 232 19.41 1.00 11.30
C ASP A 232 20.18 2.33 11.12
N GLN A 233 19.52 3.39 10.67
CA GLN A 233 20.12 4.73 10.53
C GLN A 233 20.51 5.32 11.89
N GLN A 234 19.71 5.12 12.93
CA GLN A 234 20.04 5.55 14.30
C GLN A 234 21.27 4.81 14.83
N ASP A 235 21.39 3.51 14.56
CA ASP A 235 22.55 2.73 15.00
C ASP A 235 23.81 3.12 14.21
N GLN A 236 23.70 3.35 12.91
CA GLN A 236 24.80 3.93 12.11
C GLN A 236 25.21 5.31 12.64
N LYS A 237 24.25 6.17 12.99
CA LYS A 237 24.53 7.48 13.57
C LYS A 237 25.29 7.36 14.88
N LYS A 238 24.91 6.43 15.77
CA LYS A 238 25.65 6.19 17.03
C LYS A 238 27.10 5.78 16.75
N VAL A 239 27.34 4.93 15.75
CA VAL A 239 28.69 4.53 15.35
C VAL A 239 29.50 5.72 14.84
N LEU A 240 28.92 6.60 14.02
CA LEU A 240 29.60 7.80 13.54
C LEU A 240 29.84 8.83 14.64
N LEU A 241 28.89 9.02 15.56
CA LEU A 241 29.05 9.91 16.72
C LEU A 241 30.13 9.43 17.71
N ALA A 242 30.35 8.11 17.78
CA ALA A 242 31.42 7.54 18.58
C ALA A 242 32.82 7.75 17.97
N LYS A 243 32.90 8.18 16.69
CA LYS A 243 34.17 8.54 16.04
C LYS A 243 34.56 9.96 16.44
N THR A 244 35.82 10.15 16.83
CA THR A 244 36.34 11.45 17.30
C THR A 244 36.77 12.35 16.14
N LYS A 245 36.86 13.67 16.35
CA LYS A 245 37.46 14.61 15.37
C LYS A 245 38.87 14.22 14.91
N SER A 246 39.66 13.57 15.77
CA SER A 246 40.99 13.05 15.41
C SER A 246 40.94 11.88 14.42
N GLN A 247 39.81 11.20 14.29
CA GLN A 247 39.58 10.13 13.31
C GLN A 247 39.04 10.66 11.98
N GLU A 248 38.76 11.96 11.85
CA GLU A 248 38.33 12.55 10.57
C GLU A 248 39.45 12.43 9.52
N ALA A 249 40.70 12.74 9.88
CA ALA A 249 41.84 12.58 8.96
C ALA A 249 42.04 11.11 8.55
N THR A 250 41.82 10.17 9.47
CA THR A 250 41.83 8.73 9.18
C THR A 250 40.61 8.29 8.38
N TYR A 251 39.46 8.93 8.57
CA TYR A 251 38.24 8.68 7.80
C TYR A 251 38.41 9.12 6.35
N GLN A 252 38.92 10.34 6.14
CA GLN A 252 39.32 10.85 4.82
C GLN A 252 40.39 9.97 4.18
N SER A 253 41.40 9.52 4.95
CA SER A 253 42.44 8.66 4.42
C SER A 253 41.95 7.23 4.14
N ILE A 254 41.01 6.69 4.91
CA ILE A 254 40.35 5.39 4.63
C ILE A 254 39.47 5.51 3.40
N ILE A 255 38.69 6.59 3.23
CA ILE A 255 37.91 6.86 2.02
C ILE A 255 38.83 6.95 0.79
N ALA A 256 39.97 7.64 0.92
CA ALA A 256 40.96 7.76 -0.14
C ALA A 256 41.76 6.46 -0.37
N ALA A 257 42.04 5.66 0.66
CA ALA A 257 42.80 4.41 0.58
C ALA A 257 41.94 3.20 0.19
N GLN A 258 40.62 3.23 0.48
CA GLN A 258 39.62 2.30 -0.07
C GLN A 258 39.31 2.59 -1.54
N GLN A 259 40.08 3.47 -2.20
CA GLN A 259 40.16 3.59 -3.65
C GLN A 259 41.00 2.49 -4.34
N LYS A 260 41.32 1.37 -3.66
CA LYS A 260 41.08 0.07 -4.35
C LYS A 260 39.58 -0.11 -4.38
N THR A 261 38.99 0.57 -5.37
CA THR A 261 37.60 1.05 -5.40
C THR A 261 36.56 0.15 -4.74
N ALA A 262 35.60 0.75 -4.05
CA ALA A 262 34.42 0.04 -3.53
C ALA A 262 33.75 -0.85 -4.61
N GLY A 263 33.84 -0.47 -5.90
CA GLY A 263 33.47 -1.31 -7.04
C GLY A 263 34.33 -2.56 -7.25
N GLN A 264 35.65 -2.50 -7.04
CA GLN A 264 36.57 -3.65 -7.05
C GLN A 264 36.34 -4.56 -5.84
N ILE A 265 36.20 -3.99 -4.63
CA ILE A 265 35.86 -4.77 -3.41
C ILE A 265 34.47 -5.39 -3.54
N ARG A 266 33.48 -4.69 -4.09
CA ARG A 266 32.16 -5.25 -4.40
C ARG A 266 32.25 -6.33 -5.46
N ALA A 267 33.01 -6.15 -6.53
CA ALA A 267 33.20 -7.18 -7.55
C ALA A 267 33.83 -8.46 -6.94
N GLU A 268 34.81 -8.31 -6.04
CA GLU A 268 35.42 -9.41 -5.30
C GLU A 268 34.47 -10.04 -4.28
N LEU A 269 33.73 -9.25 -3.49
CA LEU A 269 32.71 -9.75 -2.54
C LEU A 269 31.52 -10.42 -3.26
N PHE A 270 31.09 -9.91 -4.42
CA PHE A 270 30.08 -10.53 -5.27
C PHE A 270 30.60 -11.84 -5.88
N ALA A 271 31.88 -11.91 -6.26
CA ALA A 271 32.51 -13.15 -6.73
C ALA A 271 32.63 -14.20 -5.60
N LEU A 272 32.93 -13.76 -4.37
CA LEU A 272 33.04 -14.62 -3.19
C LEU A 272 31.69 -15.08 -2.62
N ALA A 273 30.62 -14.29 -2.81
CA ALA A 273 29.25 -14.68 -2.48
C ALA A 273 28.63 -15.65 -3.52
N GLY A 274 29.38 -16.00 -4.57
CA GLY A 274 28.98 -16.88 -5.66
C GLY A 274 28.89 -18.35 -5.27
N GLY A 275 27.84 -18.71 -4.54
CA GLY A 275 27.35 -20.08 -4.40
C GLY A 275 25.85 -20.11 -4.71
N ASN A 276 25.46 -20.82 -5.77
CA ASN A 276 24.07 -21.13 -6.17
C ASN A 276 23.22 -19.98 -6.79
N GLY A 277 23.75 -19.22 -7.76
CA GLY A 277 22.89 -18.54 -8.76
C GLY A 277 22.91 -17.00 -8.79
N ALA A 278 23.78 -16.32 -8.02
CA ALA A 278 23.93 -14.86 -8.11
C ALA A 278 24.84 -14.45 -9.30
N ILE A 279 24.42 -13.45 -10.07
CA ILE A 279 25.21 -12.82 -11.13
C ILE A 279 26.34 -11.97 -10.51
N SER A 280 27.56 -12.02 -11.07
CA SER A 280 28.63 -11.13 -10.62
C SER A 280 28.38 -9.69 -11.07
N LEU A 281 28.82 -8.71 -10.28
CA LEU A 281 28.64 -7.29 -10.61
C LEU A 281 29.17 -6.92 -12.02
N PRO A 282 30.36 -7.38 -12.47
CA PRO A 282 30.81 -7.10 -13.84
C PRO A 282 29.89 -7.66 -14.92
N VAL A 283 29.34 -8.87 -14.74
CA VAL A 283 28.39 -9.46 -15.70
C VAL A 283 27.08 -8.68 -15.67
N ALA A 284 26.59 -8.30 -14.49
CA ALA A 284 25.40 -7.47 -14.35
C ALA A 284 25.56 -6.11 -15.06
N ILE A 285 26.71 -5.45 -14.92
CA ILE A 285 27.02 -4.21 -15.63
C ILE A 285 26.99 -4.42 -17.14
N THR A 286 27.57 -5.50 -17.65
CA THR A 286 27.53 -5.82 -19.09
C THR A 286 26.10 -6.00 -19.59
N LEU A 287 25.28 -6.78 -18.88
CA LEU A 287 23.87 -6.98 -19.24
C LEU A 287 23.07 -5.67 -19.18
N ALA A 288 23.31 -4.84 -18.15
CA ALA A 288 22.65 -3.55 -18.01
C ALA A 288 23.07 -2.56 -19.10
N LYS A 289 24.34 -2.58 -19.53
CA LYS A 289 24.84 -1.80 -20.68
C LYS A 289 24.16 -2.25 -21.97
N GLN A 290 24.04 -3.55 -22.21
CA GLN A 290 23.35 -4.10 -23.39
C GLN A 290 21.86 -3.71 -23.41
N ALA A 291 21.14 -3.95 -22.30
CA ALA A 291 19.73 -3.60 -22.17
C ALA A 291 19.51 -2.09 -22.27
N GLY A 292 20.38 -1.28 -21.67
CA GLY A 292 20.35 0.17 -21.74
C GLY A 292 20.57 0.70 -23.17
N ALA A 293 21.51 0.12 -23.91
CA ALA A 293 21.75 0.46 -25.31
C ALA A 293 20.52 0.15 -26.20
N ALA A 294 19.80 -0.93 -25.93
CA ALA A 294 18.61 -1.32 -26.68
C ALA A 294 17.36 -0.46 -26.36
N THR A 295 17.31 0.19 -25.19
CA THR A 295 16.10 0.85 -24.68
C THR A 295 16.25 2.36 -24.46
N GLY A 296 17.47 2.89 -24.47
CA GLY A 296 17.76 4.29 -24.14
C GLY A 296 17.73 4.60 -22.63
N VAL A 297 17.66 3.58 -21.78
CA VAL A 297 17.65 3.73 -20.30
C VAL A 297 19.07 3.59 -19.75
N ARG A 298 19.40 4.40 -18.74
CA ARG A 298 20.72 4.35 -18.09
C ARG A 298 20.97 3.00 -17.41
N PRO A 299 22.13 2.34 -17.65
CA PRO A 299 22.48 1.06 -17.02
C PRO A 299 22.44 1.11 -15.48
N ALA A 300 22.81 2.24 -14.88
CA ALA A 300 22.76 2.45 -13.43
C ALA A 300 21.34 2.31 -12.87
N LEU A 301 20.31 2.79 -13.59
CA LEU A 301 18.90 2.64 -13.19
C LEU A 301 18.45 1.18 -13.28
N ILE A 302 18.82 0.48 -14.35
CA ILE A 302 18.45 -0.94 -14.54
C ILE A 302 19.00 -1.77 -13.37
N LEU A 303 20.28 -1.57 -13.02
CA LEU A 303 20.90 -2.23 -11.87
C LEU A 303 20.24 -1.83 -10.55
N ALA A 304 19.88 -0.56 -10.37
CA ALA A 304 19.23 -0.07 -9.17
C ALA A 304 17.85 -0.71 -8.93
N ILE A 305 17.03 -0.86 -9.97
CA ILE A 305 15.74 -1.57 -9.89
C ILE A 305 15.99 -3.03 -9.51
N LEU A 306 16.86 -3.74 -10.22
CA LEU A 306 17.12 -5.16 -9.95
C LEU A 306 17.75 -5.41 -8.58
N LYS A 307 18.54 -4.45 -8.07
CA LYS A 307 19.06 -4.46 -6.70
C LYS A 307 17.93 -4.33 -5.69
N GLN A 308 16.99 -3.41 -5.93
CA GLN A 308 15.81 -3.19 -5.09
C GLN A 308 14.85 -4.39 -5.08
N GLU A 309 14.68 -5.05 -6.23
CA GLU A 309 13.75 -6.18 -6.39
C GLU A 309 14.28 -7.49 -5.80
N THR A 310 15.50 -7.90 -6.15
CA THR A 310 15.98 -9.27 -5.85
C THR A 310 17.43 -9.33 -5.40
N ASP A 311 18.05 -8.19 -5.12
CA ASP A 311 19.50 -8.10 -4.92
C ASP A 311 20.27 -8.67 -6.14
N LEU A 312 19.92 -8.18 -7.34
CA LEU A 312 20.48 -8.62 -8.63
C LEU A 312 20.26 -10.11 -8.91
N GLY A 313 19.07 -10.64 -8.62
CA GLY A 313 18.72 -12.03 -8.89
C GLY A 313 19.16 -13.04 -7.82
N LYS A 314 19.71 -12.57 -6.69
CA LYS A 314 20.05 -13.45 -5.56
C LYS A 314 18.82 -14.05 -4.87
N ASN A 315 17.73 -13.27 -4.79
CA ASN A 315 16.52 -13.64 -4.07
C ASN A 315 15.33 -13.84 -5.01
N VAL A 316 15.46 -14.72 -6.01
CA VAL A 316 14.42 -14.97 -7.02
C VAL A 316 13.42 -16.02 -6.52
N GLY A 317 12.40 -15.56 -5.80
CA GLY A 317 11.25 -16.36 -5.41
C GLY A 317 11.55 -17.46 -4.37
N GLN A 318 10.57 -17.78 -3.53
CA GLN A 318 10.69 -18.84 -2.52
C GLN A 318 9.46 -19.75 -2.48
N CYS A 319 8.54 -19.58 -3.42
CA CYS A 319 7.31 -20.34 -3.51
C CYS A 319 7.18 -21.00 -4.89
N LEU A 320 6.40 -22.08 -4.92
CA LEU A 320 6.03 -22.85 -6.09
C LEU A 320 4.51 -22.90 -6.17
N LEU A 321 3.96 -22.71 -7.38
CA LEU A 321 2.53 -22.93 -7.61
C LEU A 321 2.19 -24.42 -7.40
N THR A 322 0.99 -24.71 -6.89
CA THR A 322 0.44 -26.07 -6.83
C THR A 322 -0.97 -26.14 -7.43
N ASN A 323 -1.70 -25.02 -7.47
CA ASN A 323 -3.13 -24.97 -7.81
C ASN A 323 -3.99 -25.91 -6.94
N SER A 324 -3.58 -26.14 -5.71
CA SER A 324 -4.26 -27.03 -4.78
C SER A 324 -4.11 -26.54 -3.33
N PRO A 325 -5.20 -26.49 -2.54
CA PRO A 325 -6.55 -26.93 -2.88
C PRO A 325 -7.32 -25.99 -3.83
N ALA A 326 -6.94 -24.71 -3.93
CA ALA A 326 -7.55 -23.77 -4.87
C ALA A 326 -6.58 -23.35 -5.99
N LYS A 327 -7.14 -22.91 -7.12
CA LYS A 327 -6.37 -22.27 -8.20
C LYS A 327 -5.60 -21.08 -7.61
N GLY A 328 -4.30 -20.97 -7.91
CA GLY A 328 -3.43 -19.92 -7.37
C GLY A 328 -2.74 -20.24 -6.05
N ASP A 329 -3.11 -21.32 -5.36
CA ASP A 329 -2.40 -21.78 -4.18
C ASP A 329 -1.06 -22.44 -4.54
N GLY A 330 -0.17 -22.51 -3.56
CA GLY A 330 1.16 -23.06 -3.74
C GLY A 330 1.80 -23.54 -2.44
N LYS A 331 3.12 -23.68 -2.47
CA LYS A 331 3.92 -24.12 -1.33
C LYS A 331 5.29 -23.46 -1.29
N GLY A 332 5.90 -23.41 -0.11
CA GLY A 332 7.28 -22.99 0.06
C GLY A 332 8.21 -23.95 -0.67
N LYS A 333 9.13 -23.41 -1.49
CA LYS A 333 10.06 -24.19 -2.32
C LYS A 333 10.89 -25.16 -1.50
N ASN A 334 11.42 -24.70 -0.36
CA ASN A 334 12.32 -25.48 0.49
C ASN A 334 11.61 -26.17 1.66
N THR A 335 10.46 -25.65 2.09
CA THR A 335 9.76 -26.13 3.30
C THR A 335 8.57 -27.02 2.99
N GLY A 336 8.01 -26.96 1.77
CA GLY A 336 6.75 -27.61 1.43
C GLY A 336 5.53 -27.03 2.15
N THR A 337 5.69 -25.98 2.96
CA THR A 337 4.61 -25.33 3.71
C THR A 337 3.55 -24.82 2.72
N PRO A 338 2.26 -25.19 2.87
CA PRO A 338 1.21 -24.66 2.02
C PRO A 338 1.08 -23.14 2.15
N PHE A 339 0.91 -22.46 1.03
CA PHE A 339 0.65 -21.02 0.96
C PHE A 339 -0.58 -20.76 0.10
N PRO A 340 -1.63 -20.13 0.64
CA PRO A 340 -2.73 -19.65 -0.18
C PRO A 340 -2.29 -18.46 -1.02
N GLY A 341 -2.83 -18.30 -2.23
CA GLY A 341 -2.62 -17.10 -3.03
C GLY A 341 -1.18 -16.85 -3.49
N VAL A 342 -0.39 -17.91 -3.71
CA VAL A 342 0.93 -17.80 -4.36
C VAL A 342 0.83 -17.07 -5.70
N MET A 343 -0.31 -17.13 -6.38
CA MET A 343 -0.55 -16.39 -7.62
C MET A 343 -2.02 -15.98 -7.72
N LYS A 344 -2.30 -14.78 -8.28
CA LYS A 344 -3.68 -14.31 -8.42
C LYS A 344 -4.46 -15.23 -9.39
N PRO A 345 -5.52 -15.93 -8.93
CA PRO A 345 -6.14 -17.01 -9.71
C PRO A 345 -6.77 -16.54 -11.03
N THR A 346 -7.35 -15.34 -11.02
CA THR A 346 -8.11 -14.78 -12.14
C THR A 346 -7.26 -14.00 -13.14
N ARG A 347 -6.05 -13.59 -12.76
CA ARG A 347 -5.20 -12.70 -13.58
C ARG A 347 -3.90 -13.37 -14.02
N ASP A 348 -3.25 -14.14 -13.15
CA ASP A 348 -1.82 -14.47 -13.31
C ASP A 348 -1.56 -15.96 -13.52
N VAL A 349 -2.42 -16.85 -13.01
CA VAL A 349 -2.24 -18.31 -13.15
C VAL A 349 -2.23 -18.74 -14.61
N ASP A 350 -3.21 -18.32 -15.41
CA ASP A 350 -3.30 -18.77 -16.81
C ASP A 350 -2.15 -18.20 -17.68
N PRO A 351 -1.79 -16.91 -17.57
CA PRO A 351 -0.58 -16.40 -18.21
C PRO A 351 0.70 -17.13 -17.78
N PHE A 352 0.86 -17.47 -16.49
CA PHE A 352 2.02 -18.20 -16.01
C PHE A 352 2.14 -19.58 -16.66
N LEU A 353 1.05 -20.35 -16.67
CA LEU A 353 1.01 -21.67 -17.32
C LEU A 353 1.32 -21.58 -18.82
N ALA A 354 0.84 -20.52 -19.49
CA ALA A 354 1.13 -20.28 -20.91
C ALA A 354 2.62 -19.94 -21.15
N ILE A 355 3.23 -19.11 -20.30
CA ILE A 355 4.65 -18.76 -20.38
C ILE A 355 5.51 -20.01 -20.18
N THR A 356 5.24 -20.81 -19.15
CA THR A 356 6.03 -22.02 -18.86
C THR A 356 5.89 -23.06 -19.96
N ALA A 357 4.70 -23.19 -20.55
CA ALA A 357 4.47 -24.05 -21.70
C ALA A 357 5.26 -23.60 -22.94
N LYS A 358 5.27 -22.29 -23.26
CA LYS A 358 6.08 -21.73 -24.36
C LYS A 358 7.58 -21.98 -24.16
N LEU A 359 8.05 -21.94 -22.93
CA LEU A 359 9.46 -22.16 -22.57
C LEU A 359 9.83 -23.65 -22.43
N GLY A 360 8.84 -24.56 -22.46
CA GLY A 360 9.06 -25.99 -22.26
C GLY A 360 9.51 -26.36 -20.84
N ILE A 361 9.11 -25.59 -19.82
CA ILE A 361 9.47 -25.81 -18.40
C ILE A 361 8.26 -26.22 -17.57
N ASP A 362 8.48 -27.00 -16.51
CA ASP A 362 7.41 -27.41 -15.59
C ASP A 362 7.01 -26.24 -14.65
N PRO A 363 5.77 -25.72 -14.76
CA PRO A 363 5.30 -24.61 -13.92
C PRO A 363 5.35 -24.88 -12.42
N TYR A 364 5.25 -26.14 -11.99
CA TYR A 364 5.17 -26.50 -10.58
C TYR A 364 6.54 -26.64 -9.90
N THR A 365 7.62 -26.55 -10.69
CA THR A 365 9.00 -26.55 -10.19
C THR A 365 9.64 -25.16 -10.26
N GLN A 366 8.97 -24.22 -10.93
CA GLN A 366 9.55 -22.91 -11.20
C GLN A 366 9.34 -21.93 -10.04
N PRO A 367 10.40 -21.34 -9.47
CA PRO A 367 10.28 -20.41 -8.35
C PRO A 367 9.60 -19.09 -8.75
N VAL A 368 8.66 -18.66 -7.90
CA VAL A 368 8.00 -17.36 -7.95
C VAL A 368 8.02 -16.71 -6.56
N SER A 369 7.75 -15.40 -6.49
CA SER A 369 7.62 -14.72 -5.21
C SER A 369 6.52 -15.35 -4.36
N CYS A 370 6.78 -15.44 -3.05
CA CYS A 370 5.77 -15.84 -2.10
C CYS A 370 4.75 -14.70 -1.89
N PRO A 371 3.50 -15.03 -1.52
CA PRO A 371 2.53 -14.02 -1.21
C PRO A 371 3.00 -13.25 0.04
N PRO A 372 2.95 -11.91 0.02
CA PRO A 372 3.08 -11.14 1.25
C PRO A 372 1.87 -11.42 2.15
N SER A 373 1.83 -10.83 3.35
CA SER A 373 0.65 -10.93 4.22
C SER A 373 -0.62 -10.33 3.61
N TYR A 374 -0.50 -9.66 2.46
CA TYR A 374 -1.55 -8.93 1.80
C TYR A 374 -1.60 -9.18 0.29
N GLY A 375 -2.51 -10.04 -0.15
CA GLY A 375 -2.68 -10.32 -1.56
C GLY A 375 -1.79 -11.46 -2.04
N TYR A 376 -1.25 -11.31 -3.26
CA TYR A 376 -0.75 -12.45 -4.03
C TYR A 376 0.75 -12.32 -4.33
N GLY A 377 1.41 -13.48 -4.44
CA GLY A 377 2.79 -13.58 -4.92
C GLY A 377 2.84 -13.68 -6.45
N GLY A 378 3.73 -14.55 -6.94
CA GLY A 378 3.72 -15.00 -8.33
C GLY A 378 4.65 -14.22 -9.25
N ALA A 379 5.41 -13.27 -8.71
CA ALA A 379 6.40 -12.51 -9.47
C ALA A 379 7.56 -13.41 -9.90
N MET A 380 7.97 -13.29 -11.16
CA MET A 380 8.93 -14.17 -11.81
C MET A 380 10.29 -13.50 -11.99
N GLY A 381 11.35 -14.27 -11.82
CA GLY A 381 12.69 -13.89 -12.24
C GLY A 381 13.34 -12.73 -11.47
N PRO A 382 14.54 -12.30 -11.88
CA PRO A 382 15.28 -11.19 -11.26
C PRO A 382 14.51 -9.86 -11.23
N GLY A 383 13.68 -9.60 -12.24
CA GLY A 383 12.86 -8.40 -12.32
C GLY A 383 11.55 -8.48 -11.52
N GLN A 384 11.16 -9.62 -10.94
CA GLN A 384 9.87 -9.76 -10.25
C GLN A 384 8.68 -9.35 -11.14
N PHE A 385 8.70 -9.74 -12.42
CA PHE A 385 7.57 -9.45 -13.32
C PHE A 385 6.40 -10.37 -13.00
N ILE A 386 5.21 -9.79 -12.84
CA ILE A 386 3.96 -10.54 -12.75
C ILE A 386 3.65 -11.19 -14.12
N PRO A 387 3.12 -12.43 -14.18
CA PRO A 387 2.87 -13.13 -15.44
C PRO A 387 2.04 -12.36 -16.47
N SER A 388 0.95 -11.72 -16.02
CA SER A 388 0.11 -10.90 -16.88
C SER A 388 0.85 -9.69 -17.46
N THR A 389 1.75 -9.07 -16.69
CA THR A 389 2.64 -8.01 -17.18
C THR A 389 3.66 -8.56 -18.17
N TRP A 390 4.30 -9.69 -17.88
CA TRP A 390 5.33 -10.28 -18.75
C TRP A 390 4.83 -10.53 -20.17
N VAL A 391 3.60 -11.05 -20.31
CA VAL A 391 2.97 -11.29 -21.63
C VAL A 391 2.87 -10.02 -22.47
N ILE A 392 2.75 -8.84 -21.85
CA ILE A 392 2.70 -7.55 -22.58
C ILE A 392 4.07 -7.20 -23.18
N TYR A 393 5.15 -7.63 -22.54
CA TYR A 393 6.53 -7.26 -22.90
C TYR A 393 7.31 -8.36 -23.64
N GLU A 394 6.93 -9.63 -23.54
CA GLU A 394 7.75 -10.78 -23.95
C GLU A 394 8.26 -10.71 -25.40
N SER A 395 7.46 -10.21 -26.34
CA SER A 395 7.86 -10.08 -27.75
C SER A 395 8.89 -8.98 -27.96
N ARG A 396 8.69 -7.81 -27.37
CA ARG A 396 9.64 -6.69 -27.40
C ARG A 396 10.92 -7.04 -26.66
N VAL A 397 10.84 -7.83 -25.59
CA VAL A 397 12.01 -8.33 -24.86
C VAL A 397 12.85 -9.23 -25.77
N ALA A 398 12.26 -10.24 -26.41
CA ALA A 398 13.00 -11.13 -27.31
C ALA A 398 13.68 -10.36 -28.45
N GLN A 399 12.99 -9.35 -29.01
CA GLN A 399 13.55 -8.49 -30.05
C GLN A 399 14.76 -7.68 -29.55
N LEU A 400 14.62 -6.98 -28.43
CA LEU A 400 15.66 -6.09 -27.90
C LEU A 400 16.83 -6.86 -27.25
N ALA A 401 16.58 -8.07 -26.76
CA ALA A 401 17.60 -8.98 -26.25
C ALA A 401 18.35 -9.72 -27.38
N GLY A 402 17.90 -9.61 -28.64
CA GLY A 402 18.61 -10.14 -29.81
C GLY A 402 18.25 -11.58 -30.19
N HIS A 403 17.10 -12.09 -29.76
CA HIS A 403 16.62 -13.45 -30.10
C HIS A 403 15.13 -13.47 -30.51
N PRO A 404 14.72 -12.71 -31.54
CA PRO A 404 13.30 -12.50 -31.89
C PRO A 404 12.51 -13.76 -32.27
N ASN A 405 13.19 -14.87 -32.56
CA ASN A 405 12.58 -16.15 -32.94
C ASN A 405 12.49 -17.14 -31.77
N SER A 406 12.88 -16.73 -30.56
CA SER A 406 12.86 -17.54 -29.35
C SER A 406 11.96 -16.88 -28.29
N PRO A 407 11.18 -17.65 -27.50
CA PRO A 407 10.40 -17.08 -26.42
C PRO A 407 11.30 -16.44 -25.36
N ALA A 408 10.98 -15.20 -24.96
CA ALA A 408 11.67 -14.54 -23.85
C ALA A 408 11.40 -15.26 -22.52
N ASN A 409 12.44 -15.41 -21.72
CA ASN A 409 12.44 -16.15 -20.47
C ASN A 409 12.63 -15.21 -19.26
N PRO A 410 11.63 -15.04 -18.37
CA PRO A 410 11.76 -14.12 -17.24
C PRO A 410 12.84 -14.52 -16.22
N TRP A 411 13.28 -15.78 -16.22
CA TRP A 411 14.37 -16.27 -15.38
C TRP A 411 15.74 -16.22 -16.05
N ASN A 412 15.83 -15.85 -17.34
CA ASN A 412 17.09 -15.54 -17.99
C ASN A 412 17.51 -14.10 -17.66
N ASN A 413 18.78 -13.91 -17.26
CA ASN A 413 19.25 -12.59 -16.84
C ASN A 413 19.21 -11.54 -17.96
N LEU A 414 19.57 -11.88 -19.21
CA LEU A 414 19.52 -10.91 -20.30
C LEU A 414 18.08 -10.43 -20.55
N ASP A 415 17.13 -11.36 -20.56
CA ASP A 415 15.71 -11.05 -20.78
C ASP A 415 15.12 -10.28 -19.62
N ALA A 416 15.44 -10.64 -18.37
CA ALA A 416 14.98 -9.93 -17.19
C ALA A 416 15.52 -8.49 -17.12
N PHE A 417 16.80 -8.29 -17.46
CA PHE A 417 17.41 -6.96 -17.52
C PHE A 417 16.78 -6.13 -18.66
N THR A 418 16.58 -6.75 -19.83
CA THR A 418 15.96 -6.11 -20.99
C THR A 418 14.50 -5.74 -20.69
N ALA A 419 13.72 -6.61 -20.06
CA ALA A 419 12.36 -6.34 -19.62
C ALA A 419 12.30 -5.19 -18.61
N THR A 420 13.21 -5.20 -17.63
CA THR A 420 13.32 -4.12 -16.64
C THR A 420 13.63 -2.79 -17.31
N ALA A 421 14.60 -2.77 -18.23
CA ALA A 421 14.97 -1.60 -18.99
C ALA A 421 13.81 -1.09 -19.88
N LEU A 422 13.09 -2.01 -20.52
CA LEU A 422 11.97 -1.70 -21.37
C LEU A 422 10.80 -1.10 -20.60
N LEU A 423 10.46 -1.68 -19.44
CA LEU A 423 9.43 -1.11 -18.55
C LEU A 423 9.87 0.24 -17.98
N MET A 424 11.16 0.43 -17.66
CA MET A 424 11.69 1.75 -17.29
C MET A 424 11.55 2.76 -18.42
N ALA A 425 11.82 2.35 -19.66
CA ALA A 425 11.69 3.20 -20.83
C ALA A 425 10.24 3.66 -21.02
N ASP A 426 9.29 2.73 -20.99
CA ASP A 426 7.85 3.01 -21.10
C ASP A 426 7.37 3.89 -19.94
N ASN A 427 7.96 3.75 -18.75
CA ASN A 427 7.68 4.59 -17.60
C ASN A 427 8.32 5.99 -17.66
N GLY A 428 9.10 6.30 -18.70
CA GLY A 428 9.66 7.64 -18.98
C GLY A 428 11.13 7.83 -18.62
N ALA A 429 11.86 6.77 -18.26
CA ALA A 429 13.27 6.88 -17.86
C ALA A 429 14.23 7.22 -19.02
N THR A 430 13.77 7.19 -20.27
CA THR A 430 14.56 7.60 -21.45
C THR A 430 14.95 9.08 -21.44
N ALA A 431 14.28 9.90 -20.62
CA ALA A 431 14.69 11.28 -20.39
C ALA A 431 16.02 11.39 -19.62
N GLN A 432 16.45 10.32 -18.94
CA GLN A 432 17.73 10.22 -18.21
C GLN A 432 17.98 11.35 -17.18
N THR A 433 16.91 11.95 -16.65
CA THR A 433 17.01 12.91 -15.55
C THR A 433 16.70 12.22 -14.22
N PRO A 434 17.32 12.62 -13.10
CA PRO A 434 17.02 12.04 -11.79
C PRO A 434 15.52 12.06 -11.44
N SER A 435 14.80 13.10 -11.86
CA SER A 435 13.35 13.20 -11.64
C SER A 435 12.54 12.18 -12.45
N ALA A 436 12.90 11.97 -13.72
CA ALA A 436 12.22 11.02 -14.60
C ALA A 436 12.52 9.58 -14.20
N GLU A 437 13.77 9.28 -13.84
CA GLU A 437 14.18 7.95 -13.36
C GLU A 437 13.50 7.59 -12.04
N ARG A 438 13.41 8.55 -11.10
CA ARG A 438 12.66 8.37 -9.84
C ARG A 438 11.18 8.11 -10.10
N LEU A 439 10.56 8.88 -10.98
CA LEU A 439 9.15 8.69 -11.34
C LEU A 439 8.94 7.34 -12.03
N ALA A 440 9.86 6.92 -12.89
CA ALA A 440 9.79 5.63 -13.57
C ALA A 440 9.88 4.46 -12.58
N ALA A 441 10.76 4.55 -11.58
CA ALA A 441 10.85 3.61 -10.48
C ALA A 441 9.55 3.55 -9.65
N LEU A 442 8.92 4.70 -9.37
CA LEU A 442 7.63 4.71 -8.66
C LEU A 442 6.51 4.06 -9.49
N ARG A 443 6.49 4.28 -10.81
CA ARG A 443 5.54 3.62 -11.72
C ARG A 443 5.76 2.12 -11.80
N TYR A 444 7.01 1.66 -11.68
CA TYR A 444 7.35 0.24 -11.63
C TYR A 444 6.70 -0.44 -10.43
N PHE A 445 6.90 0.14 -9.24
CA PHE A 445 6.47 -0.45 -7.98
C PHE A 445 4.98 -0.25 -7.70
N ALA A 446 4.48 0.97 -7.91
CA ALA A 446 3.13 1.35 -7.50
C ALA A 446 2.12 1.34 -8.67
N GLY A 447 2.60 1.28 -9.91
CA GLY A 447 1.78 1.52 -11.10
C GLY A 447 1.54 3.01 -11.36
N TRP A 448 1.01 3.31 -12.55
CA TRP A 448 0.84 4.69 -13.04
C TRP A 448 -0.10 5.53 -12.17
N GLY A 449 -1.24 4.98 -11.76
CA GLY A 449 -2.23 5.69 -10.95
C GLY A 449 -1.75 6.06 -9.54
N ASN A 450 -0.71 5.37 -9.05
CA ASN A 450 -0.19 5.53 -7.70
C ASN A 450 1.22 6.13 -7.65
N ALA A 451 1.85 6.42 -8.78
CA ALA A 451 3.23 6.92 -8.80
C ALA A 451 3.38 8.30 -8.13
N GLY A 452 2.31 9.08 -8.04
CA GLY A 452 2.24 10.33 -7.30
C GLY A 452 1.96 10.17 -5.80
N ASN A 453 1.64 8.96 -5.34
CA ASN A 453 1.26 8.73 -3.94
C ASN A 453 2.53 8.79 -3.04
N PRO A 454 2.56 9.68 -2.03
CA PRO A 454 3.71 9.87 -1.14
C PRO A 454 4.10 8.66 -0.30
N ALA A 455 3.17 7.77 0.02
CA ALA A 455 3.46 6.59 0.83
C ALA A 455 4.36 5.60 0.10
N TYR A 456 4.47 5.69 -1.23
CA TYR A 456 5.42 4.89 -2.02
C TYR A 456 6.73 5.60 -2.31
N ALA A 457 6.89 6.86 -1.88
CA ALA A 457 8.08 7.66 -2.13
C ALA A 457 9.37 6.91 -1.73
N PHE A 458 9.31 6.12 -0.66
CA PHE A 458 10.44 5.33 -0.16
C PHE A 458 11.08 4.44 -1.24
N TYR A 459 10.27 3.84 -2.13
CA TYR A 459 10.76 2.95 -3.17
C TYR A 459 11.58 3.72 -4.20
N GLY A 460 10.99 4.79 -4.77
CA GLY A 460 11.69 5.63 -5.73
C GLY A 460 12.96 6.25 -5.13
N ASP A 461 12.91 6.66 -3.87
CA ASP A 461 14.07 7.22 -3.17
C ASP A 461 15.16 6.17 -2.91
N GLY A 462 14.77 4.94 -2.55
CA GLY A 462 15.68 3.82 -2.36
C GLY A 462 16.42 3.45 -3.66
N VAL A 463 15.67 3.35 -4.76
CA VAL A 463 16.22 3.12 -6.10
C VAL A 463 17.22 4.21 -6.47
N MET A 464 16.88 5.49 -6.31
CA MET A 464 17.80 6.59 -6.64
C MET A 464 19.07 6.58 -5.77
N GLY A 465 18.99 6.07 -4.54
CA GLY A 465 20.17 5.80 -3.71
C GLY A 465 21.13 4.80 -4.36
N PHE A 466 20.60 3.71 -4.94
CA PHE A 466 21.40 2.73 -5.66
C PHE A 466 21.90 3.23 -7.02
N VAL A 467 21.14 4.08 -7.73
CA VAL A 467 21.54 4.64 -9.03
C VAL A 467 22.89 5.33 -8.94
N ASN A 468 23.08 6.21 -7.95
CA ASN A 468 24.33 6.94 -7.78
C ASN A 468 25.50 5.98 -7.49
N GLN A 469 25.24 4.94 -6.70
CA GLN A 469 26.24 3.93 -6.37
C GLN A 469 26.67 3.12 -7.61
N PHE A 470 25.70 2.64 -8.39
CA PHE A 470 26.00 1.86 -9.60
C PHE A 470 26.60 2.70 -10.70
N GLN A 471 26.26 3.98 -10.81
CA GLN A 471 26.94 4.88 -11.75
C GLN A 471 28.44 4.94 -11.44
N SER A 472 28.81 5.15 -10.18
CA SER A 472 30.22 5.15 -9.75
C SER A 472 30.91 3.81 -10.00
N ASP A 473 30.22 2.68 -9.81
CA ASP A 473 30.74 1.35 -10.13
C ASP A 473 30.98 1.15 -11.62
N ILE A 474 30.06 1.63 -12.47
CA ILE A 474 30.18 1.58 -13.92
C ILE A 474 31.36 2.42 -14.39
N ASP A 475 31.52 3.64 -13.86
CA ASP A 475 32.60 4.55 -14.25
C ASP A 475 33.98 3.97 -13.85
N THR A 476 34.02 3.25 -12.73
CA THR A 476 35.25 2.62 -12.21
C THR A 476 35.63 1.34 -12.95
N LEU A 477 34.66 0.43 -13.13
CA LEU A 477 34.89 -0.92 -13.67
C LEU A 477 34.78 -0.95 -15.20
N GLY A 478 34.17 0.07 -15.78
CA GLY A 478 33.82 0.14 -17.19
C GLY A 478 34.85 0.82 -18.08
N GLY A 479 35.86 1.49 -17.50
CA GLY A 479 36.81 2.33 -18.23
C GLY A 479 36.27 3.72 -18.52
#